data_AF-A0A520E099-F1
#
_entry.id   AF-A0A520E099-F1
#
_cell.length_a   1.000
_cell.length_b   1.000
_cell.length_c   1.000
_cell.angle_alpha   90.00
_cell.angle_beta   90.00
_cell.angle_gamma   90.00
#
_symmetry.space_group_name_H-M   'P 1'
#
loop_
_entity.id
_entity.type
_entity.pdbx_description
1 polymer ?
#
loop_
_entity_poly.entity_id
_entity_poly.type
_entity_poly.pdbx_seq_one_letter_code
_entity_poly.pdbx_strand_id
1 'polypeptide(L)' 'MPRRKSVPDPLDPHERAMLNFARSWAPFGGGDDEIFHLFGIPISVFYRRVLALLDKPRATRLDAPTSEALKELCARKLA' A
#
# COMPACT_ATOMS: atom_id res chain seq x y z
N MET A 1 34.87 0.42 11.53
CA MET A 1 33.67 0.88 10.80
C MET A 1 32.43 0.34 11.53
N PRO A 2 31.64 1.14 12.23
CA PRO A 2 30.42 0.62 12.86
C PRO A 2 29.38 0.39 11.75
N ARG A 3 28.94 -0.86 11.58
CA ARG A 3 27.78 -1.17 10.72
C ARG A 3 26.60 -0.41 11.29
N ARG A 4 26.09 0.56 10.54
CA ARG A 4 24.83 1.27 10.86
C ARG A 4 23.77 0.19 11.02
N LYS A 5 23.32 -0.08 12.25
CA LYS A 5 22.18 -0.98 12.48
C LYS A 5 21.00 -0.35 11.76
N SER A 6 20.56 -0.96 10.67
CA SER A 6 19.32 -0.58 10.01
C SER A 6 18.23 -0.75 11.04
N VAL A 7 17.64 0.37 11.48
CA VAL A 7 16.37 0.34 12.20
C VAL A 7 15.43 -0.49 11.33
N PRO A 8 14.83 -1.59 11.84
CA PRO A 8 13.87 -2.36 11.06
C PRO A 8 12.81 -1.38 10.58
N ASP A 9 12.61 -1.34 9.28
CA ASP A 9 11.58 -0.49 8.73
C ASP A 9 10.24 -0.90 9.40
N PRO A 10 9.46 0.04 9.92
CA PRO A 10 8.25 -0.26 10.68
C PRO A 10 7.17 -1.01 9.86
N LEU A 11 7.34 -1.08 8.54
CA LEU A 11 6.52 -1.86 7.60
C LEU A 11 7.29 -3.07 7.08
N ASP A 12 6.62 -4.22 7.01
CA ASP A 12 7.16 -5.39 6.34
C ASP A 12 7.45 -5.08 4.85
N PRO A 13 8.51 -5.62 4.24
CA PRO A 13 8.81 -5.40 2.81
C PRO A 13 7.62 -5.66 1.89
N HIS A 14 6.78 -6.64 2.21
CA HIS A 14 5.58 -6.96 1.48
C HIS A 14 4.50 -5.87 1.61
N GLU A 15 4.28 -5.34 2.82
CA GLU A 15 3.34 -4.23 3.05
C GLU A 15 3.75 -2.97 2.28
N ARG A 16 5.06 -2.70 2.22
CA ARG A 16 5.61 -1.58 1.43
C ARG A 16 5.41 -1.79 -0.07
N ALA A 17 5.60 -3.01 -0.56
CA ALA A 17 5.35 -3.34 -1.95
C ALA A 17 3.87 -3.10 -2.32
N MET A 18 2.94 -3.46 -1.44
CA MET A 18 1.51 -3.20 -1.63
C MET A 18 1.19 -1.70 -1.73
N LEU A 19 1.72 -0.89 -0.80
CA LEU A 19 1.51 0.56 -0.81
C LEU A 19 2.11 1.22 -2.05
N ASN A 20 3.34 0.85 -2.41
CA ASN A 20 3.99 1.40 -3.60
C ASN A 20 3.24 1.02 -4.88
N PHE A 21 2.77 -0.22 -4.98
CA PHE A 21 1.95 -0.68 -6.09
C PHE A 21 0.66 0.13 -6.18
N ALA A 22 -0.10 0.23 -5.08
CA ALA A 22 -1.35 1.00 -5.06
C ALA A 22 -1.13 2.47 -5.46
N ARG A 23 -0.03 3.09 -4.99
CA ARG A 23 0.34 4.47 -5.36
C ARG A 23 0.66 4.62 -6.84
N SER A 24 1.45 3.72 -7.42
CA SER A 24 1.81 3.78 -8.85
C SER A 24 0.60 3.60 -9.76
N TRP A 25 -0.38 2.80 -9.32
CA TRP A 25 -1.58 2.49 -10.09
C TRP A 25 -2.77 3.40 -9.80
N ALA A 26 -2.69 4.26 -8.79
CA ALA A 26 -3.78 5.17 -8.42
C ALA A 26 -4.25 6.09 -9.58
N PRO A 27 -3.36 6.70 -10.39
CA PRO A 27 -3.76 7.52 -11.54
C PRO A 27 -4.54 6.76 -12.61
N PHE A 28 -4.38 5.44 -12.68
CA PHE A 28 -5.02 4.57 -13.67
C PHE A 28 -6.27 3.86 -13.11
N GLY A 29 -6.67 4.18 -11.87
CA GLY A 29 -7.84 3.59 -11.23
C GLY A 29 -7.57 2.22 -10.58
N GLY A 30 -6.31 1.83 -10.37
CA GLY A 30 -5.92 0.53 -9.81
C GLY A 30 -5.19 -0.36 -10.81
N GLY A 31 -4.69 -1.49 -10.32
CA GLY A 31 -3.89 -2.46 -11.10
C GLY A 31 -4.42 -3.87 -10.92
N ASP A 32 -5.74 -4.02 -10.96
CA ASP A 32 -6.47 -5.21 -10.49
C ASP A 32 -5.98 -6.52 -11.10
N ASP A 33 -5.68 -6.51 -12.40
CA ASP A 33 -5.22 -7.68 -13.16
C ASP A 33 -3.83 -8.18 -12.70
N GLU A 34 -3.01 -7.27 -12.18
CA GLU A 34 -1.65 -7.55 -11.70
C GLU A 34 -1.64 -7.99 -10.23
N ILE A 35 -2.68 -7.66 -9.46
CA ILE A 35 -2.70 -7.90 -8.00
C ILE A 35 -2.53 -9.38 -7.69
N PHE A 36 -3.27 -10.25 -8.36
CA PHE A 36 -3.18 -11.69 -8.11
C PHE A 36 -1.81 -12.25 -8.51
N HIS A 37 -1.28 -11.83 -9.66
CA HIS A 37 0.01 -12.28 -10.16
C HIS A 37 1.18 -11.84 -9.27
N LEU A 38 1.13 -10.63 -8.71
CA LEU A 38 2.22 -10.06 -7.92
C LEU A 38 2.14 -10.41 -6.43
N PHE A 39 0.93 -10.51 -5.86
CA PHE A 39 0.74 -10.66 -4.41
C PHE A 39 0.08 -11.99 -4.02
N GLY A 40 -0.42 -12.76 -4.98
CA GLY A 40 -1.05 -14.07 -4.72
C GLY A 40 -2.33 -13.99 -3.88
N ILE A 41 -2.97 -12.83 -3.82
CA ILE A 41 -4.18 -12.60 -3.03
C ILE A 41 -5.32 -12.03 -3.89
N PRO A 42 -6.58 -12.25 -3.51
CA PRO A 42 -7.71 -11.63 -4.18
C PRO A 42 -7.66 -10.10 -4.13
N ILE A 43 -8.18 -9.45 -5.17
CA ILE A 43 -8.25 -7.98 -5.31
C ILE A 43 -8.84 -7.31 -4.06
N SER A 44 -9.95 -7.83 -3.55
CA SER A 44 -10.61 -7.32 -2.34
C SER A 44 -9.78 -7.48 -1.06
N VAL A 45 -8.94 -8.52 -0.96
CA VAL A 45 -8.01 -8.70 0.16
C VAL A 45 -6.87 -7.70 0.06
N PHE A 46 -6.38 -7.44 -1.14
CA PHE A 46 -5.35 -6.43 -1.39
C PHE A 46 -5.81 -5.04 -0.96
N TYR A 47 -6.96 -4.57 -1.45
CA TYR A 47 -7.46 -3.23 -1.11
C TYR A 47 -7.78 -3.06 0.37
N ARG A 48 -8.30 -4.10 1.05
CA ARG A 48 -8.48 -4.09 2.51
C ARG A 48 -7.16 -3.96 3.27
N ARG A 49 -6.11 -4.65 2.82
CA ARG A 49 -4.78 -4.55 3.43
C ARG A 49 -4.19 -3.16 3.22
N VAL A 50 -4.27 -2.62 2.01
CA VAL A 50 -3.79 -1.25 1.71
C VAL A 50 -4.51 -0.22 2.59
N LEU A 51 -5.84 -0.32 2.72
CA LEU A 51 -6.60 0.57 3.60
C LEU A 51 -6.13 0.49 5.06
N ALA A 52 -5.98 -0.73 5.59
CA ALA A 52 -5.47 -0.95 6.94
C ALA A 52 -4.04 -0.42 7.13
N LEU A 53 -3.21 -0.42 6.08
CA LEU A 53 -1.87 0.18 6.12
C LEU A 53 -1.93 1.71 6.16
N LEU A 54 -2.85 2.33 5.43
CA LEU A 54 -3.05 3.79 5.42
C LEU A 54 -3.56 4.33 6.76
N ASP A 55 -4.22 3.50 7.57
CA ASP A 55 -4.66 3.85 8.92
C ASP A 55 -3.57 3.67 9.99
N LYS A 56 -2.46 2.99 9.67
CA LYS A 56 -1.34 2.86 10.62
C LYS A 56 -0.60 4.22 10.71
N PRO A 57 -0.32 4.75 11.91
CA PRO A 57 0.53 5.93 12.11
C PRO A 57 1.94 5.83 11.53
N ARG A 58 2.35 4.62 11.11
CA ARG A 58 3.65 4.27 10.53
C ARG A 58 3.69 4.35 9.00
N ALA A 59 2.55 4.55 8.33
CA ALA A 59 2.51 4.91 6.91
C ALA A 59 2.92 6.38 6.64
N THR A 60 3.45 7.06 7.67
CA THR A 60 3.85 8.48 7.81
C THR A 60 4.82 9.02 6.75
N ARG A 61 5.18 8.25 5.72
CA ARG A 61 5.92 8.74 4.55
C ARG A 61 5.04 9.10 3.36
N LEU A 62 3.74 8.80 3.41
CA LEU A 62 2.79 9.32 2.42
C LEU A 62 2.33 10.70 2.85
N ASP A 63 2.34 11.64 1.91
CA ASP A 63 1.70 12.93 2.06
C ASP A 63 0.18 12.74 2.24
N ALA A 64 -0.45 13.68 2.96
CA ALA A 64 -1.89 13.62 3.25
C ALA A 64 -2.76 13.53 1.97
N PRO A 65 -2.50 14.30 0.89
CA PRO A 65 -3.27 14.19 -0.35
C PRO A 65 -3.19 12.80 -0.99
N THR A 66 -1.99 12.22 -1.08
CA THR A 66 -1.81 10.88 -1.64
C THR A 66 -2.49 9.81 -0.78
N SER A 67 -2.43 9.95 0.54
CA SER A 67 -3.10 9.03 1.45
C SER A 67 -4.62 9.06 1.28
N GLU A 68 -5.21 10.26 1.19
CA GLU A 68 -6.65 10.44 0.96
C GLU A 68 -7.09 9.83 -0.38
N ALA A 69 -6.36 10.13 -1.47
CA ALA A 69 -6.66 9.60 -2.79
C ALA A 69 -6.60 8.05 -2.83
N LEU A 70 -5.65 7.46 -2.11
CA LEU A 70 -5.57 6.00 -1.97
C LEU A 70 -6.71 5.42 -1.14
N LYS A 71 -7.14 6.10 -0.07
CA LYS A 71 -8.30 5.69 0.73
C LYS A 71 -9.57 5.71 -0.12
N GLU A 72 -9.80 6.75 -0.89
CA GLU A 72 -10.93 6.84 -1.83
C GLU A 72 -10.90 5.73 -2.87
N LEU A 73 -9.73 5.47 -3.47
CA LEU A 73 -9.57 4.37 -4.41
C LEU A 73 -9.93 3.02 -3.76
N CYS A 74 -9.40 2.76 -2.57
CA CYS A 74 -9.70 1.52 -1.85
C CYS A 74 -11.21 1.42 -1.55
N ALA A 75 -11.85 2.51 -1.12
CA ALA A 75 -13.28 2.53 -0.86
C ALA A 75 -14.10 2.21 -2.12
N ARG A 76 -13.76 2.81 -3.27
CA ARG A 76 -14.42 2.54 -4.57
C ARG A 76 -14.27 1.09 -5.01
N LYS A 77 -13.13 0.45 -4.72
CA LYS A 77 -12.85 -0.94 -5.11
C LYS A 77 -13.47 -1.98 -4.18
N LEU A 78 -13.94 -1.56 -3.01
CA LEU A 78 -14.54 -2.43 -1.99
C LEU A 78 -16.07 -2.27 -1.88
N ALA A 79 -16.66 -1.31 -2.58
CA ALA A 79 -18.10 -1.11 -2.72
C ALA A 79 -18.70 -2.10 -3.74
#